data_AF-A0A7W0WDN2-F1
#
_entry.id   AF-A0A7W0WDN2-F1
#
_cell.length_a   1.000
_cell.length_b   1.000
_cell.length_c   1.000
_cell.angle_alpha   90.00
_cell.angle_beta   90.00
_cell.angle_gamma   90.00
#
_symmetry.space_group_name_H-M   'P 1'
#
loop_
_entity.id
_entity.type
_entity.pdbx_description
1 polymer ?
#
loop_
_entity_poly.entity_id
_entity_poly.type
_entity_poly.pdbx_seq_one_letter_code
_entity_poly.pdbx_strand_id
1 'polypeptide(L)'
;MSRLSPSVLVIILLVSTFFIYLGPANTDWVMGMVLLAIFLFGCFLAISGSTPQQKESSRKMLGSMTGIVAVSSAALLGQYALNNPIGLACAPVLLVAGYMAFLAILSRSGLNVEEGEVLLIQRRMDHQHVLRPPGLHSPMVPALEAGVAVMPTYNIQTDIEVETVDTSYLHKVDKIIVDTTCRIIQHFPQDGEILSVEMRYEGFLKLPYNYPNRDHTFKDLADKRNAPISEARMSADFWIEAIQRQVGRDVDEELRAIIHDATFYNSEKRTYGKLGPADISARRSEIAALLRQRLQEKVQHWGIEMLEVGISQVILSPDRIRSFYYENSSKRDMQEAERSAKKEAMRTRELADALAYERQKLAETELQIQRQRNAIENESTLAMIQNWLDAMISDNPEMREEDLKHLLMIALDEHEKRKSYRDRPNLMHSSDQD
;
A
#
# COMPACT_ATOMS: atom_id res chain seq x y z
N MET A 1 35.27 33.17 16.25
CA MET A 1 34.56 33.67 17.46
C MET A 1 33.04 33.87 17.26
N SER A 2 32.41 33.37 16.19
CA SER A 2 31.00 33.68 15.83
C SER A 2 29.92 32.77 16.44
N ARG A 3 30.24 31.90 17.41
CA ARG A 3 29.32 30.84 17.87
C ARG A 3 28.96 30.88 19.36
N LEU A 4 29.52 31.81 20.14
CA LEU A 4 29.09 32.00 21.53
C LEU A 4 27.74 32.71 21.56
N SER A 5 26.80 32.22 22.36
CA SER A 5 25.51 32.87 22.52
C SER A 5 25.71 34.28 23.10
N PRO A 6 24.90 35.27 22.69
CA PRO A 6 24.99 36.63 23.23
C PRO A 6 24.93 36.65 24.77
N SER A 7 24.14 35.75 25.36
CA SER A 7 24.03 35.58 26.81
C SER A 7 25.34 35.19 27.48
N VAL A 8 26.12 34.28 26.87
CA VAL A 8 27.43 33.87 27.40
C VAL A 8 28.43 35.03 27.31
N LEU A 9 28.41 35.80 26.22
CA LEU A 9 29.27 36.97 26.07
C LEU A 9 28.94 38.05 27.12
N VAL A 10 27.66 38.31 27.38
CA VAL A 10 27.22 39.24 28.43
C VAL A 10 27.63 38.77 29.83
N ILE A 11 27.55 37.46 30.12
CA ILE A 11 28.01 36.92 31.41
C ILE A 11 29.52 37.10 31.58
N ILE A 12 30.32 36.78 30.55
CA ILE A 12 31.78 36.98 30.58
C ILE A 12 32.09 38.48 30.77
N LEU A 13 31.34 39.34 30.09
CA LEU A 13 31.49 40.79 30.20
C LEU A 13 31.15 41.28 31.61
N LEU A 14 30.06 40.81 32.22
CA LEU A 14 29.66 41.12 33.59
C LEU A 14 30.70 40.68 34.62
N VAL A 15 31.19 39.45 34.50
CA VAL A 15 32.23 38.93 35.39
C VAL A 15 33.53 39.73 35.23
N SER A 16 33.89 40.08 34.00
CA SER A 16 35.10 40.86 33.72
C SER A 16 35.00 42.30 34.25
N THR A 17 33.86 42.98 34.08
CA THR A 17 33.66 44.33 34.62
C THR A 17 33.59 44.31 36.15
N PHE A 18 33.01 43.27 36.75
CA PHE A 18 33.00 43.08 38.20
C PHE A 18 34.41 42.95 38.78
N PHE A 19 35.29 42.19 38.13
CA PHE A 19 36.69 42.09 38.57
C PHE A 19 37.49 43.37 38.37
N ILE A 20 37.20 44.16 37.33
CA ILE A 20 37.80 45.49 37.17
C ILE A 20 37.34 46.42 38.30
N TYR A 21 36.06 46.35 38.67
CA TYR A 21 35.50 47.13 39.77
C TYR A 21 36.07 46.75 41.15
N LEU A 22 36.30 45.46 41.40
CA LEU A 22 36.91 44.97 42.65
C LEU A 22 38.44 45.16 42.71
N GLY A 23 39.09 45.42 41.57
CA GLY A 23 40.53 45.62 41.49
C GLY A 23 41.01 46.90 42.19
N PRO A 24 42.32 47.20 42.15
CA PRO A 24 42.92 48.33 42.88
C PRO A 24 42.45 49.72 42.43
N ALA A 25 41.59 49.79 41.41
CA ALA A 25 40.83 50.98 41.06
C ALA A 25 39.72 51.23 42.10
N ASN A 26 40.13 51.58 43.32
CA ASN A 26 39.22 51.92 44.40
C ASN A 26 38.27 53.06 44.02
N THR A 27 36.98 52.78 44.13
CA THR A 27 35.88 53.68 44.58
C THR A 27 35.64 55.01 43.88
N ASP A 28 36.20 55.27 42.69
CA ASP A 28 35.72 56.39 41.90
C ASP A 28 34.37 56.04 41.26
N TRP A 29 33.31 56.72 41.70
CA TRP A 29 31.95 56.56 41.17
C TRP A 29 31.91 56.70 39.65
N VAL A 30 32.80 57.51 39.08
CA VAL A 30 32.98 57.69 37.64
C VAL A 30 33.38 56.38 36.95
N MET A 31 34.33 55.63 37.50
CA MET A 31 34.73 54.34 36.94
C MET A 31 33.62 53.30 37.07
N GLY A 32 32.87 53.31 38.17
CA GLY A 32 31.66 52.50 38.32
C GLY A 32 30.61 52.79 37.24
N MET A 33 30.35 54.08 36.95
CA MET A 33 29.42 54.50 35.90
C MET A 33 29.91 54.13 34.50
N VAL A 34 31.22 54.23 34.22
CA VAL A 34 31.81 53.82 32.94
C VAL A 34 31.67 52.31 32.74
N LEU A 35 31.96 51.49 33.76
CA LEU A 35 31.80 50.04 33.68
C LEU A 35 30.34 49.62 33.51
N LEU A 36 29.43 50.31 34.21
CA LEU A 36 27.99 50.09 34.07
C LEU A 36 27.49 50.48 32.67
N ALA A 37 27.99 51.58 32.10
CA ALA A 37 27.67 51.99 30.73
C ALA A 37 28.17 50.95 29.69
N ILE A 38 29.39 50.43 29.86
CA ILE A 38 29.93 49.36 29.02
C ILE A 38 29.07 48.09 29.12
N PHE A 39 28.64 47.73 30.33
CA PHE A 39 27.74 46.59 30.54
C PHE A 39 26.37 46.79 29.91
N LEU A 40 25.73 47.95 30.12
CA LEU A 40 24.43 48.27 29.51
C LEU A 40 24.51 48.32 27.97
N PHE A 41 25.60 48.86 27.43
CA PHE A 41 25.87 48.84 25.99
C PHE A 41 26.04 47.40 25.47
N GLY A 42 26.70 46.52 26.23
CA GLY A 42 26.79 45.09 25.93
C GLY A 42 25.44 44.39 25.93
N CYS A 43 24.58 44.67 26.91
CA CYS A 43 23.20 44.17 26.95
C CYS A 43 22.38 44.69 25.77
N PHE A 44 22.52 45.98 25.42
CA PHE A 44 21.87 46.55 24.24
C PHE A 44 22.32 45.83 22.97
N LEU A 45 23.61 45.61 22.77
CA LEU A 45 24.13 44.87 21.60
C LEU A 45 23.63 43.42 21.55
N ALA A 46 23.48 42.76 22.71
CA ALA A 46 22.97 41.40 22.80
C ALA A 46 21.48 41.28 22.40
N ILE A 47 20.69 42.34 22.65
CA ILE A 47 19.25 42.40 22.36
C ILE A 47 18.98 43.03 20.98
N SER A 48 19.90 43.86 20.47
CA SER A 48 19.73 44.60 19.22
C SER A 48 19.84 43.71 17.98
N GLY A 49 18.97 43.97 16.99
CA GLY A 49 19.05 43.41 15.65
C GLY A 49 17.73 42.76 15.22
N SER A 50 17.03 43.38 14.28
CA SER A 50 15.84 42.80 13.64
C SER A 50 16.21 41.89 12.46
N THR A 51 17.32 42.18 11.78
CA THR A 51 17.79 41.42 10.61
C THR A 51 18.96 40.49 10.94
N PRO A 52 19.12 39.36 10.22
CA PRO A 52 20.19 38.38 10.49
C PRO A 52 21.60 38.95 10.30
N GLN A 53 21.83 39.82 9.31
CA GLN A 53 23.12 40.50 9.11
C GLN A 53 23.45 41.44 10.28
N GLN A 54 22.47 42.18 10.78
CA GLN A 54 22.67 43.09 11.92
C GLN A 54 22.95 42.31 13.20
N LYS A 55 22.27 41.18 13.43
CA LYS A 55 22.55 40.27 14.56
C LYS A 55 23.98 39.72 14.51
N GLU A 56 24.50 39.40 13.32
CA GLU A 56 25.88 38.93 13.19
C GLU A 56 26.90 40.05 13.49
N SER A 57 26.66 41.26 12.99
CA SER A 57 27.51 42.42 13.26
C SER A 57 27.53 42.79 14.74
N SER A 58 26.35 42.89 15.38
CA SER A 58 26.22 43.17 16.82
C SER A 58 26.93 42.10 17.66
N ARG A 59 26.87 40.82 17.27
CA ARG A 59 27.60 39.73 17.95
C ARG A 59 29.11 39.86 17.80
N LYS A 60 29.61 40.24 16.62
CA LYS A 60 31.05 40.48 16.41
C LYS A 60 31.56 41.63 17.27
N MET A 61 30.81 42.74 17.33
CA MET A 61 31.12 43.88 18.19
C MET A 61 31.06 43.54 19.68
N LEU A 62 30.03 42.81 20.13
CA LEU A 62 29.93 42.34 21.51
C LEU A 62 31.10 41.42 21.87
N GLY A 63 31.49 40.52 20.95
CA GLY A 63 32.63 39.63 21.12
C GLY A 63 33.96 40.36 21.26
N SER A 64 34.23 41.36 20.40
CA SER A 64 35.47 42.16 20.48
C SER A 64 35.53 42.98 21.77
N MET A 65 34.43 43.63 22.15
CA MET A 65 34.33 44.39 23.40
C MET A 65 34.55 43.48 24.62
N THR A 66 33.91 42.32 24.64
CA THR A 66 34.08 41.32 25.72
C THR A 66 35.53 40.85 25.81
N GLY A 67 36.19 40.63 24.67
CA GLY A 67 37.61 40.27 24.62
C GLY A 67 38.52 41.36 25.22
N ILE A 68 38.32 42.62 24.83
CA ILE A 68 39.11 43.75 25.34
C ILE A 68 38.94 43.88 26.85
N VAL A 69 37.69 43.84 27.33
CA VAL A 69 37.36 43.97 28.76
C VAL A 69 37.92 42.79 29.55
N ALA A 70 37.87 41.57 29.03
CA ALA A 70 38.43 40.38 29.68
C ALA A 70 39.97 40.39 29.75
N VAL A 71 40.66 40.90 28.71
CA VAL A 71 42.12 41.07 28.75
C VAL A 71 42.51 42.16 29.73
N SER A 72 41.76 43.25 29.76
CA SER A 72 41.99 44.38 30.68
C SER A 72 41.76 43.96 32.13
N SER A 73 40.71 43.17 32.39
CA SER A 73 40.43 42.63 33.73
C SER A 73 41.53 41.68 34.19
N ALA A 74 42.02 40.79 33.33
CA ALA A 74 43.13 39.90 33.65
C ALA A 74 44.44 40.64 33.91
N ALA A 75 44.74 41.70 33.16
CA ALA A 75 45.93 42.53 33.38
C ALA A 75 45.89 43.22 34.75
N LEU A 76 44.76 43.83 35.11
CA LEU A 76 44.57 44.51 36.39
C LEU A 76 44.57 43.53 37.57
N LEU A 77 43.91 42.38 37.43
CA LEU A 77 43.94 41.31 38.43
C LEU A 77 45.35 40.76 38.64
N GLY A 78 46.10 40.54 37.55
CA GLY A 78 47.47 40.04 37.61
C GLY A 78 48.42 41.01 38.29
N GLN A 79 48.30 42.30 37.97
CA GLN A 79 49.06 43.36 38.65
C GLN A 79 48.74 43.40 40.15
N TYR A 80 47.47 43.28 40.52
CA TYR A 80 47.04 43.31 41.92
C TYR A 80 47.50 42.07 42.70
N ALA A 81 47.30 40.88 42.15
CA ALA A 81 47.62 39.62 42.82
C ALA A 81 49.13 39.41 43.02
N LEU A 82 49.96 39.88 42.08
CA LEU A 82 51.42 39.70 42.13
C LEU A 82 52.17 40.95 42.62
N ASN A 83 51.46 42.07 42.83
CA ASN A 83 51.98 43.37 43.25
C ASN A 83 53.28 43.80 42.52
N ASN A 84 53.37 43.50 41.22
CA ASN A 84 54.56 43.69 40.40
C ASN A 84 54.15 43.96 38.94
N PRO A 85 54.83 44.86 38.19
CA PRO A 85 54.58 45.06 36.76
C PRO A 85 54.64 43.78 35.90
N ILE A 86 55.36 42.74 36.34
CA ILE A 86 55.36 41.43 35.67
C ILE A 86 53.94 40.81 35.63
N GLY A 87 53.12 41.05 36.65
CA GLY A 87 51.74 40.54 36.72
C GLY A 87 50.81 41.14 35.66
N LEU A 88 51.09 42.36 35.20
CA LEU A 88 50.33 43.05 34.15
C LEU A 88 50.47 42.37 32.79
N ALA A 89 51.63 41.76 32.50
CA ALA A 89 51.88 41.01 31.27
C ALA A 89 51.59 39.50 31.42
N CYS A 90 51.90 38.91 32.59
CA CYS A 90 51.82 37.47 32.79
C CYS A 90 50.38 36.96 32.82
N ALA A 91 49.45 37.66 33.50
CA ALA A 91 48.07 37.20 33.64
C ALA A 91 47.28 37.21 32.31
N PRO A 92 47.38 38.23 31.44
CA PRO A 92 46.80 38.17 30.09
C PRO A 92 47.36 37.03 29.24
N VAL A 93 48.67 36.79 29.31
CA VAL A 93 49.32 35.69 28.56
C VAL A 93 48.83 34.33 29.06
N LEU A 94 48.68 34.14 30.37
CA LEU A 94 48.10 32.93 30.95
C LEU A 94 46.63 32.76 30.57
N LEU A 95 45.85 33.84 30.53
CA LEU A 95 44.46 33.80 30.06
C LEU A 95 44.39 33.38 28.59
N VAL A 96 45.22 33.96 27.71
CA VAL A 96 45.30 33.58 26.30
C VAL A 96 45.75 32.12 26.16
N ALA A 97 46.77 31.68 26.91
CA ALA A 97 47.21 30.29 26.93
C ALA A 97 46.11 29.34 27.41
N GLY A 98 45.34 29.72 28.44
CA GLY A 98 44.16 29.00 28.91
C GLY A 98 43.06 28.89 27.87
N TYR A 99 42.76 29.97 27.15
CA TYR A 99 41.83 29.95 26.02
C TYR A 99 42.33 29.05 24.89
N MET A 100 43.62 29.09 24.56
CA MET A 100 44.22 28.23 23.54
C MET A 100 44.20 26.76 23.95
N ALA A 101 44.48 26.44 25.21
CA ALA A 101 44.36 25.10 25.76
C ALA A 101 42.90 24.61 25.73
N PHE A 102 41.95 25.47 26.12
CA PHE A 102 40.53 25.18 26.04
C PHE A 102 40.06 24.92 24.60
N LEU A 103 40.51 25.74 23.64
CA LEU A 103 40.25 25.54 22.22
C LEU A 103 40.91 24.26 21.68
N ALA A 104 42.10 23.89 22.16
CA ALA A 104 42.77 22.65 21.79
C ALA A 104 42.07 21.40 22.36
N ILE A 105 41.51 21.48 23.57
CA ILE A 105 40.69 20.42 24.15
C ILE A 105 39.38 20.27 23.38
N LEU A 106 38.74 21.40 23.03
CA LEU A 106 37.55 21.42 22.19
C LEU A 106 37.83 20.87 20.78
N SER A 107 38.95 21.24 20.15
CA SER A 107 39.26 20.76 18.80
C SER A 107 39.53 19.26 18.75
N ARG A 108 40.11 18.67 19.81
CA ARG A 108 40.27 17.21 19.94
C ARG A 108 38.94 16.47 20.12
N SER A 109 37.90 17.16 20.57
CA SER A 109 36.56 16.61 20.78
C SER A 109 35.63 16.86 19.58
N GLY A 110 36.18 17.32 18.45
CA GLY A 110 35.41 17.62 17.25
C GLY A 110 34.61 16.41 16.78
N LEU A 111 33.33 16.63 16.48
CA LEU A 111 32.50 15.64 15.82
C LEU A 111 32.82 15.67 14.34
N ASN A 112 33.42 14.59 13.84
CA ASN A 112 33.58 14.38 12.42
C ASN A 112 32.27 13.80 11.88
N VAL A 113 31.70 14.47 10.88
CA VAL A 113 30.54 13.99 10.13
C VAL A 113 31.05 13.65 8.74
N GLU A 114 30.87 12.40 8.32
CA GLU A 114 31.45 11.91 7.07
C GLU A 114 30.81 12.59 5.85
N GLU A 115 31.51 12.56 4.71
CA GLU A 115 30.95 13.08 3.46
C GLU A 115 29.71 12.25 3.07
N GLY A 116 28.58 12.93 2.88
CA GLY A 116 27.29 12.26 2.63
C GLY A 116 26.45 12.02 3.88
N GLU A 117 26.85 12.56 5.04
CA GLU A 117 26.06 12.57 6.27
C GLU A 117 25.72 13.99 6.71
N VAL A 118 24.63 14.11 7.49
CA VAL A 118 24.20 15.37 8.09
C VAL A 118 23.89 15.16 9.56
N LEU A 119 24.40 16.06 10.39
CA LEU A 119 24.19 16.04 11.83
C LEU A 119 23.03 16.98 12.21
N LEU A 120 21.99 16.40 12.81
CA LEU A 120 20.86 17.12 13.39
C LEU A 120 21.13 17.41 14.87
N ILE A 121 21.11 18.69 15.22
CA ILE A 121 21.34 19.20 16.58
C ILE A 121 20.11 19.97 17.03
N GLN A 122 19.72 19.79 18.29
CA GLN A 122 18.74 20.64 18.95
C GLN A 122 19.45 21.60 19.89
N ARG A 123 19.19 22.91 19.75
CA ARG A 123 19.64 23.92 20.72
C ARG A 123 18.69 23.92 21.90
N ARG A 124 19.19 23.70 23.11
CA ARG A 124 18.36 23.60 24.33
C ARG A 124 17.68 24.92 24.72
N MET A 125 18.31 26.06 24.42
CA MET A 125 17.77 27.38 24.77
C MET A 125 16.54 27.74 23.92
N ASP A 126 16.68 27.64 22.59
CA ASP A 126 15.66 28.12 21.66
C ASP A 126 14.77 26.96 21.13
N HIS A 127 15.05 25.72 21.54
CA HIS A 127 14.46 24.47 21.02
C HIS A 127 14.55 24.30 19.50
N GLN A 128 15.32 25.16 18.83
CA GLN A 128 15.52 25.13 17.38
C GLN A 128 16.42 23.98 16.95
N HIS A 129 16.02 23.33 15.87
CA HIS A 129 16.81 22.31 15.20
C HIS A 129 17.74 22.96 14.17
N VAL A 130 19.00 22.56 14.20
CA VAL A 130 20.04 23.04 13.29
C VAL A 130 20.71 21.84 12.66
N LEU A 131 20.80 21.85 11.35
CA LEU A 131 21.51 20.83 10.58
C LEU A 131 22.91 21.33 10.28
N ARG A 132 23.89 20.48 10.54
CA ARG A 132 25.29 20.74 10.21
C ARG A 132 25.65 19.91 8.96
N PRO A 133 26.17 20.55 7.89
CA PRO A 133 26.60 19.85 6.67
C PRO A 133 27.79 18.93 6.95
N PRO A 134 28.21 18.04 6.05
CA PRO A 134 29.38 17.18 6.26
C PRO A 134 30.66 17.98 6.56
N GLY A 135 31.56 17.38 7.34
CA GLY A 135 32.86 17.95 7.70
C GLY A 135 33.12 18.05 9.21
N LEU A 136 34.26 18.64 9.56
CA LEU A 136 34.71 18.76 10.94
C LEU A 136 33.94 19.87 11.68
N HIS A 137 33.10 19.47 12.63
CA HIS A 137 32.36 20.42 13.46
C HIS A 137 33.01 20.62 14.81
N SER A 138 32.83 21.83 15.33
CA SER A 138 33.11 22.10 16.74
C SER A 138 32.33 21.12 17.62
N PRO A 139 32.94 20.64 18.72
CA PRO A 139 32.26 19.76 19.67
C PRO A 139 30.96 20.38 20.12
N MET A 140 29.97 19.52 20.34
CA MET A 140 28.71 19.94 20.92
C MET A 140 28.94 20.34 22.37
N VAL A 141 28.39 21.48 22.77
CA VAL A 141 28.41 21.91 24.18
C VAL A 141 27.19 21.28 24.86
N PRO A 142 27.32 20.22 25.70
CA PRO A 142 26.16 19.46 26.18
C PRO A 142 25.14 20.28 26.96
N ALA A 143 25.57 21.39 27.56
CA ALA A 143 24.70 22.34 28.26
C ALA A 143 23.80 23.16 27.32
N LEU A 144 24.21 23.37 26.06
CA LEU A 144 23.53 24.26 25.10
C LEU A 144 22.98 23.51 23.88
N GLU A 145 23.59 22.39 23.51
CA GLU A 145 23.30 21.62 22.29
C GLU A 145 23.12 20.14 22.65
N ALA A 146 22.13 19.50 22.05
CA ALA A 146 21.89 18.06 22.15
C ALA A 146 21.93 17.42 20.77
N GLY A 147 22.69 16.33 20.63
CA GLY A 147 22.76 15.55 19.40
C GLY A 147 21.46 14.77 19.25
N VAL A 148 20.77 14.97 18.14
CA VAL A 148 19.51 14.28 17.87
C VAL A 148 19.76 13.05 17.00
N ALA A 149 20.45 13.25 15.88
CA ALA A 149 20.67 12.21 14.89
C ALA A 149 21.80 12.56 13.91
N VAL A 150 22.53 11.56 13.41
CA VAL A 150 23.39 11.67 12.22
C VAL A 150 22.75 10.83 11.12
N MET A 151 22.37 11.46 10.01
CA MET A 151 21.55 10.84 8.97
C MET A 151 22.25 10.87 7.61
N PRO A 152 22.09 9.83 6.78
CA PRO A 152 22.67 9.78 5.44
C PRO A 152 21.92 10.73 4.49
N THR A 153 22.64 11.37 3.58
CA THR A 153 22.06 12.18 2.49
C THR A 153 21.99 11.43 1.17
N TYR A 154 22.71 10.31 1.05
CA TYR A 154 22.77 9.48 -0.15
C TYR A 154 21.55 8.56 -0.30
N ASN A 155 21.43 7.94 -1.46
CA ASN A 155 20.35 7.03 -1.78
C ASN A 155 20.56 5.68 -1.07
N ILE A 156 19.53 5.21 -0.38
CA ILE A 156 19.52 3.93 0.30
C ILE A 156 18.86 2.92 -0.62
N GLN A 157 19.66 1.96 -1.10
CA GLN A 157 19.19 0.82 -1.87
C GLN A 157 18.87 -0.34 -0.93
N THR A 158 17.75 -1.01 -1.19
CA THR A 158 17.28 -2.14 -0.40
C THR A 158 16.63 -3.17 -1.30
N ASP A 159 17.15 -4.39 -1.24
CA ASP A 159 16.56 -5.55 -1.89
C ASP A 159 15.66 -6.25 -0.88
N ILE A 160 14.37 -6.34 -1.20
CA ILE A 160 13.34 -6.85 -0.31
C ILE A 160 12.79 -8.13 -0.89
N GLU A 161 12.91 -9.19 -0.11
CA GLU A 161 12.43 -10.52 -0.47
C GLU A 161 11.08 -10.76 0.19
N VAL A 162 10.04 -10.88 -0.63
CA VAL A 162 8.69 -11.18 -0.18
C VAL A 162 8.36 -12.64 -0.47
N GLU A 163 8.29 -13.44 0.58
CA GLU A 163 8.01 -14.88 0.49
C GLU A 163 6.52 -15.20 0.61
N THR A 164 6.07 -16.21 -0.14
CA THR A 164 4.72 -16.80 -0.04
C THR A 164 3.59 -15.76 -0.16
N VAL A 165 3.42 -15.20 -1.36
CA VAL A 165 2.33 -14.25 -1.64
C VAL A 165 1.12 -14.98 -2.18
N ASP A 166 0.00 -14.86 -1.48
CA ASP A 166 -1.27 -15.41 -1.95
C ASP A 166 -1.88 -14.49 -3.01
N THR A 167 -2.13 -15.05 -4.19
CA THR A 167 -2.88 -14.39 -5.25
C THR A 167 -4.37 -14.48 -4.96
N SER A 168 -5.14 -13.58 -5.58
CA SER A 168 -6.60 -13.56 -5.49
C SER A 168 -7.31 -14.86 -5.89
N TYR A 169 -6.64 -15.75 -6.63
CA TYR A 169 -7.13 -17.07 -7.03
C TYR A 169 -6.72 -18.19 -6.07
N LEU A 170 -6.28 -17.85 -4.84
CA LEU A 170 -5.81 -18.79 -3.81
C LEU A 170 -4.56 -19.59 -4.21
N HIS A 171 -3.88 -19.20 -5.29
CA HIS A 171 -2.57 -19.73 -5.64
C HIS A 171 -1.46 -18.90 -5.01
N LYS A 172 -0.38 -19.54 -4.56
CA LYS A 172 0.74 -18.86 -3.93
C LYS A 172 1.92 -18.67 -4.89
N VAL A 173 2.46 -17.46 -4.91
CA VAL A 173 3.76 -17.11 -5.49
C VAL A 173 4.83 -17.39 -4.45
N ASP A 174 5.91 -18.09 -4.83
CA ASP A 174 6.89 -18.58 -3.87
C ASP A 174 7.76 -17.42 -3.33
N LYS A 175 8.28 -16.56 -4.22
CA LYS A 175 9.11 -15.43 -3.82
C LYS A 175 9.06 -14.29 -4.86
N ILE A 176 9.01 -13.06 -4.38
CA ILE A 176 9.13 -11.84 -5.21
C ILE A 176 10.27 -11.00 -4.66
N ILE A 177 11.22 -10.63 -5.51
CA ILE A 177 12.33 -9.75 -5.16
C ILE A 177 12.02 -8.36 -5.68
N VAL A 178 11.94 -7.41 -4.76
CA VAL A 178 11.65 -6.00 -5.02
C VAL A 178 12.87 -5.17 -4.69
N ASP A 179 13.36 -4.44 -5.69
CA ASP A 179 14.47 -3.52 -5.54
C ASP A 179 13.89 -2.13 -5.26
N THR A 180 14.31 -1.53 -4.15
CA THR A 180 13.83 -0.21 -3.74
C THR A 180 15.00 0.75 -3.54
N THR A 181 14.86 1.95 -4.07
CA THR A 181 15.78 3.06 -3.84
C THR A 181 15.02 4.20 -3.18
N CYS A 182 15.43 4.58 -1.97
CA CYS A 182 14.81 5.66 -1.21
C CYS A 182 15.84 6.68 -0.72
N ARG A 183 15.38 7.88 -0.36
CA ARG A 183 16.24 8.95 0.16
C ARG A 183 15.45 9.79 1.16
N ILE A 184 16.12 10.35 2.16
CA ILE A 184 15.51 11.34 3.06
C ILE A 184 15.21 12.63 2.27
N ILE A 185 14.00 13.17 2.41
CA ILE A 185 13.52 14.32 1.64
C ILE A 185 14.47 15.52 1.83
N GLN A 186 15.00 16.00 0.71
CA GLN A 186 15.92 17.14 0.59
C GLN A 186 15.36 18.13 -0.42
N HIS A 187 14.94 19.32 0.03
CA HIS A 187 14.52 20.38 -0.89
C HIS A 187 15.69 21.35 -1.08
N PHE A 188 16.40 21.20 -2.20
CA PHE A 188 17.38 22.18 -2.64
C PHE A 188 16.64 23.29 -3.41
N PRO A 189 16.79 24.56 -3.02
CA PRO A 189 16.20 25.66 -3.78
C PRO A 189 16.78 25.67 -5.20
N GLN A 190 15.92 25.74 -6.21
CA GLN A 190 16.33 26.02 -7.58
C GLN A 190 16.67 27.52 -7.70
N ASP A 191 17.50 27.88 -8.69
CA ASP A 191 17.96 29.26 -8.88
C ASP A 191 16.80 30.27 -8.87
N GLY A 192 16.77 31.13 -7.84
CA GLY A 192 15.77 32.18 -7.66
C GLY A 192 14.67 31.90 -6.62
N GLU A 193 14.54 30.68 -6.10
CA GLU A 193 13.56 30.38 -5.05
C GLU A 193 14.11 30.63 -3.64
N ILE A 194 13.45 31.53 -2.90
CA ILE A 194 13.69 31.72 -1.48
C ILE A 194 12.83 30.73 -0.70
N LEU A 195 13.29 29.49 -0.56
CA LEU A 195 12.69 28.55 0.39
C LEU A 195 13.08 28.91 1.84
N SER A 196 12.09 28.93 2.73
CA SER A 196 12.31 29.02 4.18
C SER A 196 13.18 27.85 4.66
N VAL A 197 14.00 28.09 5.69
CA VAL A 197 14.95 27.09 6.19
C VAL A 197 14.26 25.80 6.66
N GLU A 198 13.02 25.90 7.14
CA GLU A 198 12.20 24.77 7.59
C GLU A 198 11.78 23.85 6.42
N MET A 199 11.46 24.41 5.25
CA MET A 199 11.06 23.64 4.07
C MET A 199 12.25 22.89 3.44
N ARG A 200 13.47 23.45 3.55
CA ARG A 200 14.69 22.85 2.98
C ARG A 200 15.03 21.48 3.56
N TYR A 201 14.68 21.25 4.83
CA TYR A 201 15.10 20.08 5.60
C TYR A 201 13.96 19.29 6.21
N GLU A 202 12.79 19.39 5.59
CA GLU A 202 11.55 18.78 6.07
C GLU A 202 11.72 17.28 6.37
N GLY A 203 12.45 16.53 5.53
CA GLY A 203 12.71 15.10 5.73
C GLY A 203 13.50 14.79 7.00
N PHE A 204 14.64 15.46 7.18
CA PHE A 204 15.51 15.26 8.36
C PHE A 204 14.86 15.70 9.67
N LEU A 205 13.97 16.68 9.61
CA LEU A 205 13.23 17.12 10.78
C LEU A 205 12.11 16.13 11.12
N LYS A 206 11.38 15.60 10.13
CA LYS A 206 10.26 14.68 10.37
C LYS A 206 10.70 13.29 10.82
N LEU A 207 11.77 12.76 10.21
CA LEU A 207 12.19 11.37 10.38
C LEU A 207 12.34 10.94 11.86
N PRO A 208 13.03 11.68 12.74
CA PRO A 208 13.18 11.26 14.13
C PRO A 208 11.89 11.29 14.96
N TYR A 209 10.88 12.07 14.56
CA TYR A 209 9.65 12.27 15.34
C TYR A 209 8.47 11.47 14.82
N ASN A 210 8.37 11.29 13.50
CA ASN A 210 7.22 10.67 12.84
C ASN A 210 7.48 9.21 12.44
N TYR A 211 8.65 8.64 12.77
CA TYR A 211 8.97 7.25 12.43
C TYR A 211 7.94 6.27 13.02
N PRO A 212 7.38 5.34 12.20
CA PRO A 212 6.41 4.36 12.69
C PRO A 212 6.98 3.43 13.77
N ASN A 213 6.24 3.20 14.86
CA ASN A 213 6.68 2.35 15.97
C ASN A 213 8.10 2.71 16.49
N ARG A 214 8.39 4.01 16.57
CA ARG A 214 9.68 4.58 16.96
C ARG A 214 10.29 3.92 18.19
N ASP A 215 9.56 3.89 19.29
CA ASP A 215 10.13 3.52 20.58
C ASP A 215 10.53 2.05 20.64
N HIS A 216 9.76 1.16 19.98
CA HIS A 216 10.09 -0.27 19.88
C HIS A 216 11.27 -0.48 18.93
N THR A 217 11.19 0.04 17.70
CA THR A 217 12.20 -0.21 16.67
C THR A 217 13.55 0.39 17.07
N PHE A 218 13.57 1.58 17.68
CA PHE A 218 14.80 2.23 18.10
C PHE A 218 15.43 1.52 19.28
N LYS A 219 14.62 1.02 20.22
CA LYS A 219 15.12 0.20 21.32
C LYS A 219 15.76 -1.08 20.80
N ASP A 220 15.09 -1.81 19.91
CA ASP A 220 15.64 -3.05 19.33
C ASP A 220 16.95 -2.81 18.57
N LEU A 221 17.05 -1.71 17.82
CA LEU A 221 18.24 -1.33 17.07
C LEU A 221 19.40 -0.86 17.97
N ALA A 222 19.08 -0.19 19.08
CA ALA A 222 20.04 0.26 20.06
C ALA A 222 20.57 -0.91 20.91
N ASP A 223 19.67 -1.81 21.33
CA ASP A 223 20.00 -3.03 22.06
C ASP A 223 20.93 -3.93 21.23
N LYS A 224 20.67 -4.08 19.92
CA LYS A 224 21.58 -4.80 19.00
C LYS A 224 22.98 -4.20 18.92
N ARG A 225 23.12 -2.89 19.17
CA ARG A 225 24.40 -2.15 19.15
C ARG A 225 25.04 -2.01 20.53
N ASN A 226 24.41 -2.53 21.59
CA ASN A 226 24.85 -2.37 22.99
C ASN A 226 25.08 -0.90 23.40
N ALA A 227 24.28 0.02 22.86
CA ALA A 227 24.43 1.45 23.10
C ALA A 227 23.08 2.07 23.50
N PRO A 228 23.07 3.16 24.29
CA PRO A 228 21.83 3.89 24.55
C PRO A 228 21.28 4.51 23.26
N ILE A 229 19.96 4.64 23.14
CA ILE A 229 19.27 5.17 21.94
C ILE A 229 19.83 6.53 21.51
N SER A 230 20.20 7.39 22.46
CA SER A 230 20.78 8.71 22.17
C SER A 230 22.10 8.63 21.42
N GLU A 231 22.92 7.63 21.73
CA GLU A 231 24.22 7.41 21.09
C GLU A 231 24.07 6.62 19.80
N ALA A 232 23.21 5.60 19.78
CA ALA A 232 22.93 4.80 18.59
C ALA A 232 22.43 5.66 17.41
N ARG A 233 21.58 6.67 17.68
CA ARG A 233 21.08 7.61 16.65
C ARG A 233 22.15 8.52 16.06
N MET A 234 23.32 8.61 16.67
CA MET A 234 24.44 9.44 16.21
C MET A 234 25.31 8.73 15.17
N SER A 235 24.86 7.59 14.64
CA SER A 235 25.47 6.85 13.53
C SER A 235 24.51 6.80 12.35
N ALA A 236 25.00 7.03 11.12
CA ALA A 236 24.16 6.91 9.93
C ALA A 236 23.68 5.46 9.70
N ASP A 237 24.49 4.45 10.03
CA ASP A 237 24.13 3.03 9.89
C ASP A 237 22.86 2.68 10.68
N PHE A 238 22.65 3.31 11.83
CA PHE A 238 21.43 3.16 12.60
C PHE A 238 20.20 3.57 11.79
N TRP A 239 20.27 4.71 11.10
CA TRP A 239 19.17 5.22 10.30
C TRP A 239 18.97 4.43 9.02
N ILE A 240 20.06 3.99 8.36
CA ILE A 240 19.97 3.11 7.20
C ILE A 240 19.21 1.84 7.56
N GLU A 241 19.61 1.16 8.63
CA GLU A 241 18.97 -0.08 9.06
C GLU A 241 17.52 0.14 9.52
N ALA A 242 17.24 1.26 10.21
CA ALA A 242 15.88 1.62 10.59
C ALA A 242 14.99 1.83 9.36
N ILE A 243 15.47 2.58 8.37
CA ILE A 243 14.73 2.87 7.14
C ILE A 243 14.50 1.58 6.36
N GLN A 244 15.54 0.77 6.14
CA GLN A 244 15.45 -0.51 5.42
C GLN A 244 14.44 -1.46 6.06
N ARG A 245 14.43 -1.58 7.40
CA ARG A 245 13.47 -2.43 8.10
C ARG A 245 12.03 -1.96 7.94
N GLN A 246 11.78 -0.66 8.03
CA GLN A 246 10.41 -0.14 7.92
C GLN A 246 9.91 -0.19 6.49
N VAL A 247 10.73 0.24 5.51
CA VAL A 247 10.40 0.14 4.09
C VAL A 247 10.18 -1.32 3.70
N GLY A 248 10.99 -2.26 4.21
CA GLY A 248 10.79 -3.70 4.01
C GLY A 248 9.41 -4.19 4.44
N ARG A 249 8.92 -3.74 5.61
CA ARG A 249 7.59 -4.08 6.10
C ARG A 249 6.48 -3.44 5.26
N ASP A 250 6.62 -2.16 4.93
CA ASP A 250 5.63 -1.44 4.14
C ASP A 250 5.51 -2.01 2.72
N VAL A 251 6.64 -2.44 2.14
CA VAL A 251 6.69 -3.13 0.84
C VAL A 251 6.00 -4.49 0.91
N ASP A 252 6.27 -5.32 1.92
CA ASP A 252 5.62 -6.61 2.09
C ASP A 252 4.09 -6.46 2.23
N GLU A 253 3.63 -5.54 3.09
CA GLU A 253 2.21 -5.28 3.31
C GLU A 253 1.50 -4.78 2.04
N GLU A 254 2.04 -3.74 1.39
CA GLU A 254 1.42 -3.16 0.21
C GLU A 254 1.51 -4.08 -1.01
N LEU A 255 2.62 -4.79 -1.21
CA LEU A 255 2.75 -5.73 -2.32
C LEU A 255 1.72 -6.86 -2.20
N ARG A 256 1.53 -7.42 -0.99
CA ARG A 256 0.49 -8.44 -0.72
C ARG A 256 -0.90 -7.88 -1.02
N ALA A 257 -1.21 -6.68 -0.54
CA ALA A 257 -2.49 -6.03 -0.79
C ALA A 257 -2.74 -5.79 -2.29
N ILE A 258 -1.73 -5.32 -3.03
CA ILE A 258 -1.83 -5.08 -4.47
C ILE A 258 -2.06 -6.38 -5.23
N ILE A 259 -1.30 -7.43 -4.94
CA ILE A 259 -1.43 -8.71 -5.64
C ILE A 259 -2.77 -9.40 -5.36
N HIS A 260 -3.31 -9.23 -4.15
CA HIS A 260 -4.58 -9.84 -3.76
C HIS A 260 -5.81 -9.03 -4.25
N ASP A 261 -5.80 -7.71 -4.06
CA ASP A 261 -7.00 -6.87 -4.22
C ASP A 261 -7.06 -6.11 -5.54
N ALA A 262 -5.92 -5.75 -6.14
CA ALA A 262 -5.94 -4.85 -7.29
C ALA A 262 -6.43 -5.57 -8.56
N THR A 263 -7.38 -4.92 -9.24
CA THR A 263 -7.88 -5.35 -10.55
C THR A 263 -7.10 -4.65 -11.65
N PHE A 264 -6.57 -5.42 -12.59
CA PHE A 264 -5.80 -4.89 -13.70
C PHE A 264 -6.55 -5.12 -15.01
N TYR A 265 -6.42 -4.18 -15.95
CA TYR A 265 -7.03 -4.32 -17.26
C TYR A 265 -6.28 -5.34 -18.11
N ASN A 266 -6.93 -6.39 -18.56
CA ASN A 266 -6.34 -7.36 -19.48
C ASN A 266 -6.66 -6.99 -20.93
N SER A 267 -5.63 -6.61 -21.69
CA SER A 267 -5.75 -6.20 -23.11
C SER A 267 -6.22 -7.35 -24.01
N GLU A 268 -5.75 -8.57 -23.76
CA GLU A 268 -6.12 -9.77 -24.53
C GLU A 268 -7.58 -10.14 -24.30
N LYS A 269 -8.04 -10.08 -23.05
CA LYS A 269 -9.41 -10.43 -22.67
C LYS A 269 -10.38 -9.23 -22.69
N ARG A 270 -9.88 -8.02 -22.99
CA ARG A 270 -10.61 -6.74 -22.93
C ARG A 270 -11.46 -6.56 -21.67
N THR A 271 -10.96 -7.05 -20.53
CA THR A 271 -11.72 -7.13 -19.27
C THR A 271 -10.82 -6.79 -18.10
N TYR A 272 -11.40 -6.16 -17.07
CA TYR A 272 -10.74 -6.01 -15.79
C TYR A 272 -10.83 -7.33 -15.03
N GLY A 273 -9.68 -7.82 -14.56
CA GLY A 273 -9.59 -9.07 -13.84
C GLY A 273 -8.52 -9.00 -12.76
N LYS A 274 -8.62 -9.93 -11.81
CA LYS A 274 -7.60 -10.09 -10.77
C LYS A 274 -6.38 -10.82 -11.36
N LEU A 275 -5.20 -10.59 -10.79
CA LEU A 275 -3.93 -11.12 -11.31
C LEU A 275 -3.81 -12.63 -11.08
N GLY A 276 -3.52 -13.37 -12.15
CA GLY A 276 -3.06 -14.75 -12.05
C GLY A 276 -1.56 -14.81 -11.70
N PRO A 277 -1.04 -15.97 -11.26
CA PRO A 277 0.37 -16.12 -10.89
C PRO A 277 1.36 -15.74 -12.02
N ALA A 278 1.04 -16.07 -13.27
CA ALA A 278 1.88 -15.74 -14.42
C ALA A 278 1.77 -14.25 -14.84
N ASP A 279 0.61 -13.62 -14.61
CA ASP A 279 0.38 -12.23 -14.97
C ASP A 279 1.24 -11.27 -14.13
N ILE A 280 1.60 -11.67 -12.90
CA ILE A 280 2.47 -10.90 -12.00
C ILE A 280 3.85 -10.71 -12.63
N SER A 281 4.39 -11.75 -13.28
CA SER A 281 5.68 -11.67 -13.97
C SER A 281 5.60 -10.83 -15.25
N ALA A 282 4.49 -10.90 -15.98
CA ALA A 282 4.29 -10.11 -17.19
C ALA A 282 4.10 -8.61 -16.91
N ARG A 283 3.51 -8.25 -15.76
CA ARG A 283 3.09 -6.88 -15.41
C ARG A 283 3.90 -6.25 -14.29
N ARG A 284 5.16 -6.68 -14.13
CA ARG A 284 6.07 -6.19 -13.09
C ARG A 284 6.16 -4.66 -13.04
N SER A 285 6.20 -3.99 -14.19
CA SER A 285 6.27 -2.52 -14.27
C SER A 285 5.01 -1.83 -13.78
N GLU A 286 3.82 -2.32 -14.14
CA GLU A 286 2.54 -1.76 -13.70
C GLU A 286 2.36 -1.92 -12.18
N ILE A 287 2.68 -3.11 -11.66
CA ILE A 287 2.61 -3.40 -10.22
C ILE A 287 3.63 -2.54 -9.45
N ALA A 288 4.86 -2.42 -9.96
CA ALA A 288 5.89 -1.61 -9.34
C ALA A 288 5.52 -0.11 -9.32
N ALA A 289 4.89 0.40 -10.38
CA ALA A 289 4.42 1.79 -10.43
C ALA A 289 3.31 2.06 -9.39
N LEU A 290 2.34 1.15 -9.27
CA LEU A 290 1.28 1.24 -8.27
C LEU A 290 1.84 1.14 -6.84
N LEU A 291 2.78 0.20 -6.62
CA LEU A 291 3.47 0.03 -5.35
C LEU A 291 4.25 1.30 -4.98
N ARG A 292 4.98 1.89 -5.92
CA ARG A 292 5.70 3.16 -5.70
C ARG A 292 4.76 4.27 -5.26
N GLN A 293 3.60 4.40 -5.89
CA GLN A 293 2.62 5.42 -5.53
C GLN A 293 2.13 5.25 -4.10
N ARG A 294 1.68 4.05 -3.72
CA ARG A 294 1.18 3.78 -2.36
C ARG A 294 2.26 3.91 -1.29
N LEU A 295 3.47 3.43 -1.59
CA LEU A 295 4.61 3.60 -0.70
C LEU A 295 4.97 5.07 -0.53
N GLN A 296 5.01 5.85 -1.61
CA GLN A 296 5.31 7.29 -1.53
C GLN A 296 4.30 8.00 -0.61
N GLU A 297 3.02 7.70 -0.71
CA GLU A 297 1.97 8.28 0.14
C GLU A 297 2.18 7.94 1.64
N LYS A 298 2.54 6.70 1.98
CA LYS A 298 2.85 6.30 3.36
C LYS A 298 4.17 6.92 3.87
N VAL A 299 5.21 6.87 3.03
CA VAL A 299 6.59 7.13 3.40
C VAL A 299 6.92 8.63 3.49
N GLN A 300 6.21 9.45 2.72
CA GLN A 300 6.34 10.92 2.77
C GLN A 300 5.96 11.51 4.13
N HIS A 301 5.02 10.89 4.86
CA HIS A 301 4.56 11.40 6.16
C HIS A 301 5.69 11.49 7.20
N TRP A 302 6.63 10.54 7.15
CA TRP A 302 7.76 10.47 8.06
C TRP A 302 9.08 10.93 7.44
N GLY A 303 9.04 11.58 6.27
CA GLY A 303 10.17 12.36 5.74
C GLY A 303 11.07 11.65 4.73
N ILE A 304 10.58 10.58 4.08
CA ILE A 304 11.33 9.86 3.05
C ILE A 304 10.65 9.96 1.69
N GLU A 305 11.47 9.94 0.64
CA GLU A 305 11.10 9.94 -0.76
C GLU A 305 11.50 8.61 -1.40
N MET A 306 10.56 7.97 -2.09
CA MET A 306 10.78 6.79 -2.92
C MET A 306 11.22 7.25 -4.31
N LEU A 307 12.49 7.00 -4.65
CA LEU A 307 13.04 7.35 -5.95
C LEU A 307 12.61 6.32 -6.99
N GLU A 308 12.95 5.05 -6.74
CA GLU A 308 12.71 3.94 -7.64
C GLU A 308 12.20 2.73 -6.86
N VAL A 309 11.22 2.03 -7.45
CA VAL A 309 10.71 0.75 -6.96
C VAL A 309 10.55 -0.12 -8.20
N GLY A 310 11.22 -1.28 -8.20
CA GLY A 310 11.21 -2.22 -9.30
C GLY A 310 11.02 -3.64 -8.80
N ILE A 311 10.31 -4.47 -9.56
CA ILE A 311 10.23 -5.91 -9.28
C ILE A 311 11.27 -6.61 -10.15
N SER A 312 12.37 -7.03 -9.53
CA SER A 312 13.50 -7.66 -10.20
C SER A 312 13.15 -9.06 -10.66
N GLN A 313 12.68 -9.89 -9.73
CA GLN A 313 12.42 -11.30 -9.98
C GLN A 313 11.11 -11.76 -9.34
N VAL A 314 10.41 -12.63 -10.05
CA VAL A 314 9.24 -13.37 -9.55
C VAL A 314 9.53 -14.85 -9.72
N ILE A 315 9.62 -15.57 -8.59
CA ILE A 315 9.90 -17.00 -8.54
C ILE A 315 8.58 -17.74 -8.34
N LEU A 316 8.27 -18.61 -9.29
CA LEU A 316 7.04 -19.40 -9.35
C LEU A 316 7.40 -20.85 -9.65
N SER A 317 6.88 -21.76 -8.85
CA SER A 317 6.95 -23.20 -9.15
C SER A 317 6.17 -23.54 -10.44
N PRO A 318 6.80 -24.26 -11.39
CA PRO A 318 6.19 -24.59 -12.69
C PRO A 318 4.93 -25.45 -12.55
N ASP A 319 4.87 -26.30 -11.52
CA ASP A 319 3.70 -27.15 -11.24
C ASP A 319 2.46 -26.33 -10.86
N ARG A 320 2.64 -25.22 -10.14
CA ARG A 320 1.52 -24.32 -9.75
C ARG A 320 1.01 -23.49 -10.92
N ILE A 321 1.91 -23.09 -11.81
CA ILE A 321 1.51 -22.43 -13.07
C ILE A 321 0.64 -23.39 -13.88
N ARG A 322 1.08 -24.64 -14.05
CA ARG A 322 0.32 -25.67 -14.75
C ARG A 322 -1.03 -25.91 -14.09
N SER A 323 -1.09 -26.09 -12.77
CA SER A 323 -2.37 -26.36 -12.08
C SER A 323 -3.41 -25.24 -12.27
N PHE A 324 -2.99 -23.96 -12.23
CA PHE A 324 -3.91 -22.83 -12.45
C PHE A 324 -4.50 -22.83 -13.86
N TYR A 325 -3.68 -23.09 -14.89
CA TYR A 325 -4.17 -23.14 -16.26
C TYR A 325 -4.96 -24.42 -16.56
N TYR A 326 -4.63 -25.56 -15.94
CA TYR A 326 -5.41 -26.79 -16.03
C TYR A 326 -6.79 -26.64 -15.38
N GLU A 327 -6.90 -26.02 -14.21
CA GLU A 327 -8.20 -25.82 -13.56
C GLU A 327 -9.10 -24.87 -14.36
N ASN A 328 -8.52 -23.80 -14.91
CA ASN A 328 -9.26 -22.85 -15.74
C ASN A 328 -9.67 -23.43 -17.09
N SER A 329 -8.83 -24.26 -17.73
CA SER A 329 -9.20 -24.97 -18.95
C SER A 329 -10.27 -26.02 -18.67
N SER A 330 -10.11 -26.85 -17.63
CA SER A 330 -11.10 -27.85 -17.24
C SER A 330 -12.47 -27.23 -16.92
N LYS A 331 -12.53 -26.10 -16.22
CA LYS A 331 -13.80 -25.39 -15.97
C LYS A 331 -14.44 -24.88 -17.27
N ARG A 332 -13.64 -24.41 -18.23
CA ARG A 332 -14.14 -24.02 -19.56
C ARG A 332 -14.67 -25.22 -20.33
N ASP A 333 -13.93 -26.32 -20.34
CA ASP A 333 -14.30 -27.55 -21.03
C ASP A 333 -15.58 -28.16 -20.42
N MET A 334 -15.75 -28.13 -19.10
CA MET A 334 -16.99 -28.54 -18.43
C MET A 334 -18.16 -27.63 -18.81
N GLN A 335 -17.98 -26.31 -18.85
CA GLN A 335 -19.03 -25.39 -19.27
C GLN A 335 -19.41 -25.58 -20.74
N GLU A 336 -18.44 -25.87 -21.60
CA GLU A 336 -18.67 -26.15 -23.01
C GLU A 336 -19.39 -27.49 -23.20
N ALA A 337 -18.98 -28.52 -22.47
CA ALA A 337 -19.65 -29.83 -22.42
C ALA A 337 -21.08 -29.72 -21.88
N GLU A 338 -21.33 -28.89 -20.86
CA GLU A 338 -22.68 -28.67 -20.35
C GLU A 338 -23.55 -27.94 -21.40
N ARG A 339 -22.98 -26.97 -22.12
CA ARG A 339 -23.67 -26.28 -23.21
C ARG A 339 -23.95 -27.21 -24.40
N SER A 340 -23.02 -28.10 -24.76
CA SER A 340 -23.24 -29.06 -25.84
C SER A 340 -24.29 -30.11 -25.43
N ALA A 341 -24.20 -30.66 -24.22
CA ALA A 341 -25.17 -31.59 -23.67
C ALA A 341 -26.58 -30.97 -23.60
N LYS A 342 -26.70 -29.70 -23.17
CA LYS A 342 -27.99 -28.98 -23.20
C LYS A 342 -28.55 -28.84 -24.61
N LYS A 343 -27.71 -28.53 -25.60
CA LYS A 343 -28.13 -28.46 -27.01
C LYS A 343 -28.56 -29.83 -27.55
N GLU A 344 -27.85 -30.90 -27.21
CA GLU A 344 -28.22 -32.26 -27.61
C GLU A 344 -29.51 -32.74 -26.92
N ALA A 345 -29.70 -32.42 -25.63
CA ALA A 345 -30.93 -32.69 -24.90
C ALA A 345 -32.13 -31.95 -25.51
N MET A 346 -31.95 -30.71 -25.97
CA MET A 346 -33.00 -29.99 -26.70
C MET A 346 -33.31 -30.66 -28.04
N ARG A 347 -32.29 -31.01 -28.83
CA ARG A 347 -32.48 -31.71 -30.12
C ARG A 347 -33.19 -33.05 -29.97
N THR A 348 -32.83 -33.84 -28.96
CA THR A 348 -33.45 -35.15 -28.70
C THR A 348 -34.91 -34.99 -28.27
N ARG A 349 -35.24 -33.97 -27.46
CA ARG A 349 -36.63 -33.62 -27.15
C ARG A 349 -37.42 -33.22 -28.40
N GLU A 350 -36.86 -32.33 -29.22
CA GLU A 350 -37.52 -31.90 -30.47
C GLU A 350 -37.76 -33.08 -31.43
N LEU A 351 -36.80 -34.01 -31.55
CA LEU A 351 -36.97 -35.23 -32.33
C LEU A 351 -38.00 -36.19 -31.73
N ALA A 352 -38.00 -36.35 -30.39
CA ALA A 352 -38.99 -37.17 -29.71
C ALA A 352 -40.40 -36.62 -29.89
N ASP A 353 -40.58 -35.30 -29.77
CA ASP A 353 -41.84 -34.60 -30.00
C ASP A 353 -42.28 -34.74 -31.46
N ALA A 354 -41.35 -34.64 -32.41
CA ALA A 354 -41.64 -34.85 -33.83
C ALA A 354 -42.10 -36.29 -34.12
N LEU A 355 -41.42 -37.30 -33.56
CA LEU A 355 -41.80 -38.71 -33.70
C LEU A 355 -43.14 -39.02 -33.01
N ALA A 356 -43.40 -38.42 -31.84
CA ALA A 356 -44.68 -38.54 -31.15
C ALA A 356 -45.82 -37.96 -31.99
N TYR A 357 -45.59 -36.81 -32.62
CA TYR A 357 -46.54 -36.18 -33.53
C TYR A 357 -46.79 -37.02 -34.79
N GLU A 358 -45.75 -37.62 -35.39
CA GLU A 358 -45.90 -38.54 -36.52
C GLU A 358 -46.69 -39.80 -36.13
N ARG A 359 -46.40 -40.40 -34.98
CA ARG A 359 -47.16 -41.55 -34.45
C ARG A 359 -48.62 -41.20 -34.21
N GLN A 360 -48.89 -40.01 -33.68
CA GLN A 360 -50.27 -39.55 -33.48
C GLN A 360 -51.01 -39.41 -34.81
N LYS A 361 -50.37 -38.82 -35.83
CA LYS A 361 -50.95 -38.75 -37.18
C LYS A 361 -51.22 -40.12 -37.78
N LEU A 362 -50.29 -41.06 -37.64
CA LEU A 362 -50.48 -42.43 -38.14
C LEU A 362 -51.66 -43.12 -37.42
N ALA A 363 -51.76 -42.98 -36.10
CA ALA A 363 -52.87 -43.52 -35.33
C ALA A 363 -54.22 -42.90 -35.76
N GLU A 364 -54.26 -41.58 -36.02
CA GLU A 364 -55.45 -40.92 -36.56
C GLU A 364 -55.85 -41.45 -37.94
N THR A 365 -54.87 -41.67 -38.84
CA THR A 365 -55.14 -42.25 -40.16
C THR A 365 -55.62 -43.70 -40.06
N GLU A 366 -55.07 -44.50 -39.15
CA GLU A 366 -55.47 -45.89 -38.94
C GLU A 366 -56.90 -45.97 -38.36
N LEU A 367 -57.25 -45.08 -37.42
CA LEU A 367 -58.61 -44.94 -36.93
C LEU A 367 -59.60 -44.55 -38.04
N GLN A 368 -59.19 -43.69 -38.97
CA GLN A 368 -60.03 -43.34 -40.14
C GLN A 368 -60.22 -44.55 -41.06
N ILE A 369 -59.17 -45.33 -41.33
CA ILE A 369 -59.25 -46.56 -42.13
C ILE A 369 -60.17 -47.59 -41.46
N GLN A 370 -60.07 -47.76 -40.13
CA GLN A 370 -60.97 -48.65 -39.39
C GLN A 370 -62.44 -48.19 -39.47
N ARG A 371 -62.70 -46.88 -39.35
CA ARG A 371 -64.06 -46.34 -39.51
C ARG A 371 -64.62 -46.60 -40.92
N GLN A 372 -63.80 -46.41 -41.96
CA GLN A 372 -64.20 -46.72 -43.33
C GLN A 372 -64.47 -48.21 -43.53
N ARG A 373 -63.60 -49.08 -42.99
CA ARG A 373 -63.80 -50.53 -43.04
C ARG A 373 -65.08 -50.97 -42.34
N ASN A 374 -65.35 -50.42 -41.15
CA ASN A 374 -66.58 -50.70 -40.41
C ASN A 374 -67.82 -50.21 -41.16
N ALA A 375 -67.76 -49.07 -41.85
CA ALA A 375 -68.86 -48.59 -42.68
C ALA A 375 -69.16 -49.53 -43.86
N ILE A 376 -68.13 -49.99 -44.58
CA ILE A 376 -68.26 -50.93 -45.70
C ILE A 376 -68.80 -52.29 -45.22
N GLU A 377 -68.29 -52.81 -44.10
CA GLU A 377 -68.80 -54.06 -43.54
C GLU A 377 -70.26 -53.93 -43.11
N ASN A 378 -70.66 -52.81 -42.48
CA ASN A 378 -72.05 -52.56 -42.11
C ASN A 378 -72.97 -52.48 -43.35
N GLU A 379 -72.58 -51.76 -44.41
CA GLU A 379 -73.33 -51.72 -45.67
C GLU A 379 -73.47 -53.10 -46.31
N SER A 380 -72.39 -53.91 -46.31
CA SER A 380 -72.42 -55.27 -46.85
C SER A 380 -73.36 -56.20 -46.06
N THR A 381 -73.39 -56.07 -44.73
CA THR A 381 -74.31 -56.86 -43.88
C THR A 381 -75.76 -56.46 -44.08
N LEU A 382 -76.04 -55.17 -44.27
CA LEU A 382 -77.39 -54.68 -44.56
C LEU A 382 -77.85 -55.19 -45.94
N ALA A 383 -76.99 -55.16 -46.96
CA ALA A 383 -77.29 -55.72 -48.27
C ALA A 383 -77.53 -57.23 -48.22
N MET A 384 -76.78 -57.97 -47.38
CA MET A 384 -77.00 -59.41 -47.18
C MET A 384 -78.34 -59.69 -46.50
N ILE A 385 -78.72 -58.90 -45.48
CA ILE A 385 -80.03 -59.02 -44.82
C ILE A 385 -81.16 -58.73 -45.82
N GLN A 386 -80.98 -57.71 -46.66
CA GLN A 386 -81.97 -57.33 -47.67
C GLN A 386 -82.12 -58.41 -48.75
N ASN A 387 -81.02 -58.98 -49.25
CA ASN A 387 -81.07 -60.10 -50.19
C ASN A 387 -81.69 -61.38 -49.58
N TRP A 388 -81.45 -61.64 -48.28
CA TRP A 388 -82.09 -62.75 -47.58
C TRP A 388 -83.60 -62.55 -47.42
N LEU A 389 -84.03 -61.32 -47.14
CA LEU A 389 -85.45 -60.94 -47.10
C LEU A 389 -86.12 -61.11 -48.45
N ASP A 390 -85.49 -60.65 -49.53
CA ASP A 390 -86.03 -60.79 -50.89
C ASP A 390 -86.15 -62.26 -51.30
N ALA A 391 -85.18 -63.11 -50.92
CA ALA A 391 -85.26 -64.56 -51.15
C ALA A 391 -86.40 -65.22 -50.35
N MET A 392 -86.55 -64.86 -49.06
CA MET A 392 -87.63 -65.35 -48.20
C MET A 392 -89.03 -64.96 -48.71
N ILE A 393 -89.17 -63.75 -49.26
CA ILE A 393 -90.42 -63.28 -49.88
C ILE A 393 -90.72 -64.07 -51.17
N SER A 394 -89.68 -64.41 -51.95
CA SER A 394 -89.85 -65.17 -53.20
C SER A 394 -90.23 -66.64 -52.97
N ASP A 395 -89.70 -67.25 -51.90
CA ASP A 395 -89.92 -68.66 -51.59
C ASP A 395 -91.25 -68.95 -50.88
N ASN A 396 -91.94 -67.93 -50.34
CA ASN A 396 -93.19 -68.10 -49.58
C ASN A 396 -94.22 -66.98 -49.84
N PRO A 397 -95.00 -67.06 -50.94
CA PRO A 397 -95.92 -65.99 -51.34
C PRO A 397 -97.19 -65.84 -50.47
N GLU A 398 -97.45 -66.75 -49.53
CA GLU A 398 -98.63 -66.71 -48.64
C GLU A 398 -98.34 -66.16 -47.23
N MET A 399 -97.12 -65.67 -46.98
CA MET A 399 -96.71 -65.19 -45.65
C MET A 399 -97.41 -63.86 -45.30
N ARG A 400 -98.00 -63.75 -44.10
CA ARG A 400 -98.70 -62.54 -43.65
C ARG A 400 -97.73 -61.42 -43.30
N GLU A 401 -98.11 -60.17 -43.57
CA GLU A 401 -97.29 -58.97 -43.34
C GLU A 401 -96.79 -58.81 -41.89
N GLU A 402 -97.55 -59.33 -40.91
CA GLU A 402 -97.19 -59.31 -39.49
C GLU A 402 -96.03 -60.25 -39.14
N ASP A 403 -95.96 -61.44 -39.76
CA ASP A 403 -94.88 -62.41 -39.55
C ASP A 403 -93.56 -61.94 -40.18
N LEU A 404 -93.66 -61.26 -41.32
CA LEU A 404 -92.53 -60.62 -42.01
C LEU A 404 -91.94 -59.48 -41.18
N LYS A 405 -92.79 -58.66 -40.55
CA LYS A 405 -92.35 -57.62 -39.60
C LYS A 405 -91.69 -58.22 -38.37
N HIS A 406 -92.20 -59.34 -37.84
CA HIS A 406 -91.60 -59.98 -36.67
C HIS A 406 -90.19 -60.53 -36.96
N LEU A 407 -90.00 -61.19 -38.11
CA LEU A 407 -88.69 -61.69 -38.55
C LEU A 407 -87.70 -60.56 -38.85
N LEU A 408 -88.16 -59.47 -39.48
CA LEU A 408 -87.35 -58.28 -39.72
C LEU A 408 -86.87 -57.66 -38.40
N MET A 409 -87.75 -57.61 -37.40
CA MET A 409 -87.42 -57.04 -36.09
C MET A 409 -86.41 -57.91 -35.33
N ILE A 410 -86.49 -59.25 -35.44
CA ILE A 410 -85.50 -60.17 -34.88
C ILE A 410 -84.14 -60.00 -35.59
N ALA A 411 -84.14 -59.92 -36.93
CA ALA A 411 -82.91 -59.73 -37.70
C ALA A 411 -82.23 -58.38 -37.42
N LEU A 412 -83.02 -57.31 -37.24
CA LEU A 412 -82.54 -55.98 -36.84
C LEU A 412 -82.00 -55.97 -35.40
N ASP A 413 -82.70 -56.59 -34.45
CA ASP A 413 -82.24 -56.69 -33.05
C ASP A 413 -80.92 -57.50 -32.96
N GLU A 414 -80.77 -58.55 -33.77
CA GLU A 414 -79.54 -59.32 -33.80
C GLU A 414 -78.39 -58.60 -34.53
N HIS A 415 -78.69 -57.78 -35.55
CA HIS A 415 -77.72 -56.87 -36.18
C HIS A 415 -77.25 -55.79 -35.21
N GLU A 416 -78.16 -55.14 -34.48
CA GLU A 416 -77.84 -54.14 -33.47
C GLU A 416 -77.02 -54.72 -32.30
N LYS A 417 -77.34 -55.94 -31.86
CA LYS A 417 -76.50 -56.67 -30.89
C LYS A 417 -75.09 -56.88 -31.43
N ARG A 418 -74.93 -57.39 -32.66
CA ARG A 418 -73.60 -57.60 -33.28
C ARG A 418 -72.82 -56.29 -33.47
N LYS A 419 -73.51 -55.19 -33.80
CA LYS A 419 -72.93 -53.84 -33.87
C LYS A 419 -72.42 -53.38 -32.51
N SER A 420 -73.19 -53.58 -31.44
CA SER A 420 -72.79 -53.22 -30.06
C SER A 420 -71.55 -53.98 -29.55
N TYR A 421 -71.33 -55.22 -30.00
CA TYR A 421 -70.14 -56.01 -29.66
C TYR A 421 -68.89 -55.55 -30.43
N ARG A 422 -69.05 -54.98 -31.63
CA ARG A 422 -67.95 -54.45 -32.45
C ARG A 422 -67.51 -53.03 -32.06
N ASP A 423 -68.44 -52.20 -31.61
CA ASP A 423 -68.15 -50.81 -31.21
C ASP A 423 -67.57 -50.69 -29.79
N ARG A 424 -67.38 -51.80 -29.06
CA ARG A 424 -66.59 -51.78 -27.82
C ARG A 424 -65.10 -51.69 -28.18
N PRO A 425 -64.39 -50.62 -27.81
CA PRO A 425 -62.96 -50.55 -28.02
C PRO A 425 -62.31 -51.67 -27.21
N ASN A 426 -61.46 -52.47 -27.85
CA ASN A 426 -60.61 -53.44 -27.17
C ASN A 426 -59.77 -52.71 -26.11
N LEU A 427 -60.20 -52.78 -24.85
CA LEU A 427 -59.48 -52.28 -23.67
C LEU A 427 -58.27 -53.17 -23.28
N MET A 428 -57.77 -54.01 -24.18
CA MET A 428 -56.57 -54.80 -23.98
C MET A 428 -55.43 -54.30 -24.87
N HIS A 429 -54.81 -53.19 -24.46
CA HIS A 429 -53.37 -52.94 -24.57
C HIS A 429 -53.02 -51.62 -23.87
N SER A 430 -52.97 -51.67 -22.53
CA SER A 430 -52.20 -50.70 -21.73
C SER A 430 -51.62 -51.39 -20.50
N SER A 431 -50.77 -52.38 -20.73
CA SER A 431 -49.82 -52.84 -19.71
C SER A 431 -48.69 -53.52 -20.47
N ASP A 432 -47.68 -52.71 -20.80
CA ASP A 432 -46.27 -53.10 -20.84
C ASP A 432 -45.51 -51.98 -21.56
N GLN A 433 -45.00 -51.03 -20.76
CA GLN A 433 -43.71 -50.37 -20.99
C GLN A 433 -43.42 -49.44 -19.80
N ASP A 434 -42.62 -49.97 -18.88
CA ASP A 434 -41.63 -49.23 -18.09
C ASP A 434 -40.58 -48.55 -19.01
#